data_AF-A0A8H8DHY4-F1
#
_entry.id   AF-A0A8H8DHY4-F1
#
_cell.length_a   1.000
_cell.length_b   1.000
_cell.length_c   1.000
_cell.angle_alpha   90.00
_cell.angle_beta   90.00
_cell.angle_gamma   90.00
#
_symmetry.space_group_name_H-M   'P 1'
#
loop_
_entity.id
_entity.type
_entity.pdbx_description
1 polymer ?
#
loop_
_entity_poly.entity_id
_entity_poly.type
_entity_poly.pdbx_seq_one_letter_code
_entity_poly.pdbx_strand_id
1 'polypeptide(L)'
;MEQALAEWFMASQDRVKHERNILDRLYPDHDPFEFSNRWLEALKLRHEIRSFRRFGESGSVDTAFVEEQRQKIKDVIDKFEWRDIYNMDETGLFYRMQ
;
A
#
# COMPACT_ATOMS: atom_id res chain seq x y z
N MET A 1 26.47 -0.82 7.28
CA MET A 1 25.22 -0.52 8.00
C MET A 1 24.22 0.20 7.11
N GLU A 2 24.54 1.39 6.59
CA GLU A 2 23.62 2.18 5.74
C GLU A 2 23.09 1.42 4.51
N GLN A 3 23.98 0.82 3.71
CA GLN A 3 23.64 0.04 2.52
C GLN A 3 22.65 -1.11 2.83
N ALA A 4 22.96 -1.91 3.85
CA ALA A 4 22.13 -3.05 4.26
C ALA A 4 20.76 -2.60 4.82
N LEU A 5 20.70 -1.45 5.49
CA LEU A 5 19.42 -0.84 5.91
C LEU A 5 18.60 -0.41 4.70
N ALA A 6 19.21 0.22 3.70
CA ALA A 6 18.53 0.62 2.49
C ALA A 6 18.01 -0.59 1.68
N GLU A 7 18.85 -1.61 1.49
CA GLU A 7 18.49 -2.87 0.83
C GLU A 7 17.33 -3.56 1.55
N TRP A 8 17.38 -3.63 2.89
CA TRP A 8 16.30 -4.17 3.69
C TRP A 8 15.00 -3.37 3.55
N PHE A 9 15.07 -2.04 3.57
CA PHE A 9 13.91 -1.18 3.39
C PHE A 9 13.25 -1.43 2.03
N MET A 10 14.04 -1.56 0.97
CA MET A 10 13.52 -1.84 -0.37
C MET A 10 12.87 -3.23 -0.47
N ALA A 11 13.47 -4.25 0.14
CA ALA A 11 12.91 -5.60 0.18
C ALA A 11 11.65 -5.72 1.06
N SER A 12 11.48 -4.80 2.02
CA SER A 12 10.45 -4.89 3.06
C SER A 12 9.31 -3.89 2.89
N GLN A 13 9.29 -3.07 1.83
CA GLN A 13 8.33 -1.97 1.65
C GLN A 13 6.85 -2.37 1.82
N ASP A 14 6.47 -3.59 1.45
CA ASP A 14 5.10 -4.08 1.62
C ASP A 14 4.75 -4.50 3.06
N ARG A 15 5.75 -4.63 3.95
CA ARG A 15 5.63 -5.15 5.32
C ARG A 15 5.85 -4.08 6.40
N VAL A 16 6.22 -2.85 6.04
CA VAL A 16 6.64 -1.78 6.99
C VAL A 16 5.46 -1.11 7.70
N LYS A 17 4.48 -1.87 8.21
CA LYS A 17 3.39 -1.27 9.01
C LYS A 17 3.75 -1.15 10.50
N HIS A 18 4.62 -1.98 11.08
CA HIS A 18 4.69 -2.05 12.57
C HIS A 18 6.04 -2.41 13.22
N GLU A 19 7.16 -2.57 12.51
CA GLU A 19 8.41 -2.99 13.18
C GLU A 19 9.20 -1.78 13.70
N ARG A 20 9.04 -1.47 15.00
CA ARG A 20 9.76 -0.36 15.68
C ARG A 20 11.25 -0.67 15.96
N ASN A 21 11.66 -1.94 15.88
CA ASN A 21 12.97 -2.40 16.33
C ASN A 21 13.73 -3.21 15.26
N ILE A 22 13.76 -2.68 14.03
CA ILE A 22 14.44 -3.34 12.89
C ILE A 22 15.95 -3.49 13.13
N LEU A 23 16.55 -2.57 13.90
CA LEU A 23 17.98 -2.55 14.16
C LEU A 23 18.42 -3.72 15.05
N ASP A 24 17.66 -4.03 16.10
CA ASP A 24 17.90 -5.20 16.96
C ASP A 24 17.89 -6.51 16.16
N ARG A 25 17.09 -6.57 15.10
CA ARG A 25 17.00 -7.75 14.22
C ARG A 25 18.15 -7.82 13.22
N LEU A 26 18.52 -6.69 12.61
CA LEU A 26 19.58 -6.64 11.59
C LEU A 26 20.98 -6.67 12.21
N TYR A 27 21.11 -6.17 13.44
CA TYR A 27 22.37 -6.00 14.15
C TYR A 27 22.19 -6.31 15.64
N PRO A 28 22.05 -7.57 16.05
CA PRO A 28 21.80 -7.92 17.46
C PRO A 28 22.93 -7.50 18.42
N ASP A 29 24.16 -7.35 17.91
CA ASP A 29 25.34 -6.99 18.69
C ASP A 29 25.75 -5.50 18.53
N HIS A 30 24.81 -4.61 18.16
CA HIS A 30 25.11 -3.18 18.04
C HIS A 30 25.04 -2.45 19.38
N ASP A 31 25.92 -1.46 19.56
CA ASP A 31 25.76 -0.47 20.62
C ASP A 31 24.48 0.35 20.39
N PRO A 32 23.71 0.70 21.43
CA PRO A 32 22.50 1.51 21.27
C PRO A 32 22.82 2.81 20.53
N PHE A 33 22.25 2.99 19.35
CA PHE A 33 22.35 4.23 18.59
C PHE A 33 20.95 4.68 18.16
N GLU A 34 20.73 5.98 18.21
CA GLU A 34 19.53 6.59 17.68
C GLU A 34 19.88 7.35 16.40
N PHE A 35 19.11 7.12 15.34
CA PHE A 35 19.24 7.93 14.14
C PHE A 35 18.51 9.25 14.32
N SER A 36 19.20 10.35 14.03
CA SER A 36 18.52 11.64 13.88
C SER A 36 17.54 11.59 12.70
N ASN A 37 16.45 12.35 12.79
CA ASN A 37 15.50 12.49 11.69
C ASN A 37 16.18 12.93 10.38
N ARG A 38 17.19 13.79 10.47
CA ARG A 38 17.97 14.26 9.31
C ARG A 38 18.76 13.14 8.64
N TRP A 39 19.30 12.20 9.41
CA TRP A 39 19.99 11.03 8.84
C TRP A 39 19.02 10.14 8.08
N LEU A 40 17.82 9.89 8.64
CA LEU A 40 16.77 9.12 7.98
C LEU A 40 16.24 9.80 6.71
N GLU A 41 16.08 11.12 6.73
CA GLU A 41 15.70 11.90 5.55
C GLU A 41 16.75 11.82 4.44
N ALA A 42 18.03 11.95 4.80
CA ALA A 42 19.13 11.85 3.86
C ALA A 42 19.28 10.43 3.27
N LEU A 43 19.09 9.39 4.09
CA LEU A 43 19.02 7.99 3.64
C LEU A 43 17.92 7.81 2.61
N LYS A 44 16.70 8.28 2.91
CA LYS A 44 15.56 8.18 1.99
C LYS A 44 15.84 8.87 0.67
N LEU A 45 16.46 10.04 0.71
CA LEU A 45 16.81 10.79 -0.50
C LEU A 45 17.86 10.05 -1.34
N ARG A 46 18.93 9.55 -0.72
CA ARG A 46 20.02 8.84 -1.41
C ARG A 46 19.57 7.54 -2.09
N HIS A 47 18.62 6.84 -1.49
CA HIS A 47 18.12 5.56 -1.99
C HIS A 47 16.74 5.65 -2.63
N GLU A 48 16.25 6.86 -2.90
CA GLU A 48 14.93 7.14 -3.50
C GLU A 48 13.76 6.45 -2.79
N ILE A 49 13.87 6.25 -1.48
CA ILE A 49 12.84 5.62 -0.64
C ILE A 49 11.70 6.61 -0.45
N ARG A 50 10.59 6.36 -1.15
CA ARG A 50 9.38 7.18 -1.07
C ARG A 50 8.30 6.49 -0.23
N SER A 51 7.55 7.28 0.52
CA SER A 51 6.33 6.81 1.17
C SER A 51 5.15 7.07 0.25
N PHE A 52 4.43 6.02 -0.12
CA PHE A 52 3.17 6.14 -0.83
C PHE A 52 2.04 5.81 0.13
N ARG A 53 1.10 6.74 0.31
CA ARG A 53 -0.15 6.42 0.98
C ARG A 53 -0.97 5.57 0.01
N ARG A 54 -0.98 4.25 0.22
CA ARG A 54 -1.90 3.37 -0.50
C ARG A 54 -3.31 3.60 0.06
N PHE A 55 -4.20 4.10 -0.77
CA PHE A 55 -5.62 4.20 -0.45
C PHE A 55 -6.32 2.94 -0.99
N GLY A 56 -7.22 2.36 -0.19
CA GLY A 56 -8.02 1.19 -0.55
C GLY A 56 -7.69 -0.08 0.23
N GLU A 57 -8.71 -0.89 0.50
CA GLU A 57 -8.63 -2.22 1.10
C GLU A 57 -8.12 -3.30 0.13
N SER A 58 -7.66 -2.89 -1.06
CA SER A 58 -7.26 -3.76 -2.18
C SER A 58 -6.16 -4.77 -1.84
N GLY A 59 -5.34 -4.50 -0.81
CA GLY A 59 -4.27 -5.41 -0.38
C GLY A 59 -4.74 -6.65 0.39
N SER A 60 -6.00 -6.72 0.81
CA SER A 60 -6.56 -7.85 1.58
C SER A 60 -7.67 -8.60 0.84
N VAL A 61 -7.92 -8.24 -0.41
CA VAL A 61 -9.01 -8.80 -1.21
C VAL A 61 -8.58 -10.13 -1.82
N ASP A 62 -9.40 -11.16 -1.63
CA ASP A 62 -9.24 -12.46 -2.29
C ASP A 62 -9.47 -12.30 -3.81
N THR A 63 -8.39 -12.46 -4.58
CA THR A 63 -8.41 -12.32 -6.03
C THR A 63 -9.27 -13.36 -6.72
N ALA A 64 -9.36 -14.58 -6.16
CA ALA A 64 -10.20 -15.63 -6.71
C ALA A 64 -11.68 -15.29 -6.53
N PHE A 65 -12.04 -14.83 -5.33
CA PHE A 65 -13.37 -14.32 -5.05
C PHE A 65 -13.73 -13.14 -5.96
N VAL A 66 -12.82 -12.18 -6.18
CA VAL A 66 -13.06 -11.04 -7.09
C VAL A 66 -13.35 -11.51 -8.50
N GLU A 67 -12.58 -12.46 -9.04
CA GLU A 67 -12.80 -12.92 -10.41
C GLU A 67 -14.16 -13.63 -10.56
N GLU A 68 -14.54 -14.45 -9.57
CA GLU A 68 -15.86 -15.07 -9.53
C GLU A 68 -16.99 -14.02 -9.51
N GLN A 69 -16.88 -13.02 -8.64
CA GLN A 69 -17.88 -11.96 -8.53
C GLN A 69 -17.93 -11.09 -9.80
N ARG A 70 -16.77 -10.86 -10.43
CA ARG A 70 -16.68 -10.09 -11.67
C ARG A 70 -17.44 -10.78 -12.81
N GLN A 71 -17.37 -12.10 -12.90
CA GLN A 71 -18.15 -12.83 -13.90
C GLN A 71 -19.65 -12.71 -13.65
N LYS A 72 -20.10 -12.85 -12.40
CA LYS A 72 -21.52 -12.67 -12.04
C LYS A 72 -22.04 -11.27 -12.38
N ILE A 73 -21.22 -10.24 -12.16
CA ILE A 73 -21.57 -8.86 -12.51
C ILE A 73 -21.73 -8.71 -14.03
N LYS A 74 -20.82 -9.28 -14.83
CA LYS A 74 -20.94 -9.28 -16.30
C LYS A 74 -22.24 -9.93 -16.75
N ASP A 75 -22.58 -11.09 -16.21
CA ASP A 75 -23.81 -11.82 -16.56
C ASP A 75 -25.09 -11.02 -16.23
N VAL A 76 -25.04 -10.12 -15.23
CA VAL A 76 -26.13 -9.20 -14.90
C VAL A 76 -26.15 -8.02 -15.86
N ILE A 77 -24.99 -7.41 -16.13
CA ILE A 77 -24.83 -6.24 -16.99
C ILE A 77 -25.23 -6.55 -18.44
N ASP A 78 -24.94 -7.76 -18.94
CA ASP A 78 -25.27 -8.20 -20.30
C ASP A 78 -26.78 -8.23 -20.60
N LYS A 79 -27.63 -8.12 -19.56
CA LYS A 79 -29.09 -8.02 -19.70
C LYS A 79 -29.57 -6.60 -20.02
N PHE A 80 -28.69 -5.62 -19.93
CA PHE A 80 -28.98 -4.21 -20.14
C PHE A 80 -28.24 -3.71 -21.39
N GLU A 81 -28.83 -2.73 -22.07
CA GLU A 81 -28.13 -2.08 -23.16
C GLU A 81 -27.05 -1.15 -22.61
N TRP A 82 -26.01 -0.89 -23.41
CA TRP A 82 -24.90 -0.01 -23.04
C TRP A 82 -25.32 1.39 -22.56
N ARG A 83 -26.43 1.91 -23.08
CA ARG A 83 -26.99 3.22 -22.67
C ARG A 83 -27.59 3.23 -21.27
N ASP A 84 -27.87 2.04 -20.71
CA ASP A 84 -28.51 1.87 -19.40
C ASP A 84 -27.51 1.46 -18.30
N ILE A 85 -26.22 1.38 -18.64
CA ILE A 85 -25.14 1.00 -17.72
C ILE A 85 -24.38 2.27 -17.31
N TYR A 86 -24.48 2.63 -16.03
CA TYR A 86 -23.85 3.82 -15.46
C TYR A 86 -22.84 3.43 -14.37
N ASN A 87 -21.67 4.07 -14.37
CA ASN A 87 -20.71 3.94 -13.26
C ASN A 87 -21.11 4.90 -12.12
N MET A 88 -21.23 4.38 -10.90
CA MET A 88 -21.61 5.14 -9.70
C MET A 88 -20.57 5.01 -8.55
N ASP A 89 -19.36 4.56 -8.86
CA ASP A 89 -18.28 4.32 -7.89
C ASP A 89 -17.87 5.56 -7.06
N GLU A 90 -18.12 6.79 -7.54
CA GLU A 90 -17.82 8.04 -6.81
C GLU A 90 -19.05 8.93 -6.52
N THR A 91 -20.25 8.54 -6.99
CA THR A 91 -21.42 9.43 -6.97
C THR A 91 -22.17 9.43 -5.63
N GLY A 92 -22.01 8.38 -4.82
CA GLY A 92 -22.68 8.25 -3.52
C GLY A 92 -22.25 9.29 -2.47
N LEU A 93 -21.03 9.83 -2.58
CA LEU A 93 -20.48 10.76 -1.58
C LEU A 93 -21.07 12.17 -1.67
N PHE A 94 -21.56 12.57 -2.85
CA PHE A 94 -22.03 13.94 -3.13
C PHE A 94 -23.54 14.07 -3.29
N TYR A 95 -24.30 12.96 -3.29
CA TYR A 95 -25.76 12.96 -3.54
C TYR A 95 -26.57 13.77 -2.49
N ARG A 96 -25.97 14.09 -1.33
CA ARG A 96 -26.60 14.92 -0.28
C ARG A 96 -25.67 15.96 0.35
N MET A 97 -24.53 16.26 -0.27
CA MET A 97 -23.70 17.40 0.13
C MET A 97 -24.27 18.67 -0.52
N GLN A 98 -25.36 19.18 0.06
CA GLN A 98 -25.91 20.50 -0.22
C GLN A 98 -26.04 21.26 1.09
#